data_AF-A0A653CG03-F1
#
_entry.id   AF-A0A653CG03-F1
#
_cell.length_a   1.000
_cell.length_b   1.000
_cell.length_c   1.000
_cell.angle_alpha   90.00
_cell.angle_beta   90.00
_cell.angle_gamma   90.00
#
_symmetry.space_group_name_H-M   'P 1'
#
loop_
_entity.id
_entity.type
_entity.pdbx_description
1 polymer ?
#
loop_
_entity_poly.entity_id
_entity_poly.type
_entity_poly.pdbx_seq_one_letter_code
_entity_poly.pdbx_strand_id
1 'polypeptide(L)'
;MRLIRLASITTRLTRHVYLKHFKEKVVYHTSTATVPCLSARYYSEMSKPSVYITRQVNEEALNLLNTHCDVTYWTGSGPVPRAELLKNIQNKDALFCMLTDKIDSEVLDKAGNNLKIIATMSVGYDHLDVKEIKKRNVKITYTPDVLTDATAELAVALLLATSRRLLEANEEARTGGWQAWSPFWMCGPGLKDSTVGIVGFGRIGQEIAKRLKPFNPKRIIYYNRSERKKEAEQIGAERASFEDLLAQSDFISVSLSLTPETKEMFNEAAFNKMKPNAVFVNTSRGGIVEQEALIKALQQKKIYGAGLDVMTPEPLPLDNPLFKLKNCVILPHIGSASIETRKEMGVICAKNILAAIKGEPLLTELKTM
;
A
#
# COMPACT_ATOMS: atom_id res chain seq x y z
N MET A 1 -7.24 -60.48 -33.17
CA MET A 1 -8.01 -61.64 -33.69
C MET A 1 -9.47 -61.43 -33.29
N ARG A 2 -10.45 -61.56 -34.21
CA ARG A 2 -11.95 -61.49 -34.04
C ARG A 2 -12.54 -60.46 -33.03
N LEU A 3 -13.29 -59.40 -33.37
CA LEU A 3 -14.25 -59.04 -34.44
C LEU A 3 -15.73 -59.48 -34.19
N ILE A 4 -16.53 -58.51 -33.72
CA ILE A 4 -18.01 -58.42 -33.52
C ILE A 4 -18.31 -56.89 -33.56
N ARG A 5 -19.22 -56.21 -34.29
CA ARG A 5 -20.45 -56.44 -35.12
C ARG A 5 -21.74 -56.77 -34.35
N LEU A 6 -22.90 -56.12 -34.53
CA LEU A 6 -23.47 -55.24 -35.60
C LEU A 6 -24.06 -53.93 -34.99
N ALA A 7 -24.13 -52.77 -35.68
CA ALA A 7 -25.09 -52.28 -36.72
C ALA A 7 -26.55 -52.09 -36.20
N SER A 8 -27.41 -51.17 -36.66
CA SER A 8 -27.35 -49.97 -37.54
C SER A 8 -28.73 -49.25 -37.49
N ILE A 9 -28.93 -47.97 -37.85
CA ILE A 9 -29.21 -47.45 -39.22
C ILE A 9 -29.42 -45.91 -39.17
N THR A 10 -29.24 -45.21 -40.29
CA THR A 10 -29.42 -43.75 -40.46
C THR A 10 -30.68 -43.37 -41.25
N THR A 11 -31.31 -42.22 -40.94
CA THR A 11 -32.07 -41.45 -41.94
C THR A 11 -32.01 -39.93 -41.68
N ARG A 12 -31.87 -39.12 -42.74
CA ARG A 12 -32.13 -37.66 -42.76
C ARG A 12 -33.60 -37.39 -43.05
N LEU A 13 -34.12 -36.20 -42.71
CA LEU A 13 -35.24 -35.60 -43.44
C LEU A 13 -35.28 -34.06 -43.31
N THR A 14 -35.60 -33.37 -44.41
CA THR A 14 -35.72 -31.91 -44.52
C THR A 14 -37.00 -31.52 -45.27
N ARG A 15 -37.77 -30.58 -44.73
CA ARG A 15 -38.92 -29.82 -45.30
C ARG A 15 -39.10 -28.56 -44.43
N HIS A 16 -39.28 -27.30 -44.87
CA HIS A 16 -39.67 -26.67 -46.14
C HIS A 16 -41.20 -26.59 -46.41
N VAL A 17 -41.84 -25.54 -45.87
CA VAL A 17 -43.25 -25.08 -46.00
C VAL A 17 -43.29 -23.59 -45.61
N TYR A 18 -44.07 -22.65 -46.18
CA TYR A 18 -44.48 -22.37 -47.58
C TYR A 18 -44.86 -20.86 -47.68
N LEU A 19 -45.14 -20.32 -48.87
CA LEU A 19 -45.27 -18.86 -49.13
C LEU A 19 -46.69 -18.36 -49.48
N LYS A 20 -47.01 -17.12 -49.03
CA LYS A 20 -48.02 -16.15 -49.53
C LYS A 20 -49.52 -16.54 -49.61
N HIS A 21 -50.37 -15.66 -49.04
CA HIS A 21 -51.54 -14.99 -49.67
C HIS A 21 -51.99 -13.82 -48.75
N PHE A 22 -52.66 -12.72 -49.17
CA PHE A 22 -52.95 -12.26 -50.53
C PHE A 22 -52.84 -10.73 -50.74
N LYS A 23 -53.82 -9.93 -50.27
CA LYS A 23 -54.01 -8.49 -50.60
C LYS A 23 -54.87 -7.77 -49.58
N GLU A 24 -54.61 -6.47 -49.36
CA GLU A 24 -55.66 -5.46 -49.23
C GLU A 24 -55.14 -4.11 -49.77
N LYS A 25 -56.04 -3.17 -50.11
CA LYS A 25 -55.70 -1.83 -50.67
C LYS A 25 -56.22 -0.74 -49.74
N VAL A 26 -55.38 0.22 -49.38
CA VAL A 26 -55.79 1.55 -48.89
C VAL A 26 -55.05 2.62 -49.71
N VAL A 27 -55.67 3.79 -49.85
CA VAL A 27 -55.36 4.78 -50.91
C VAL A 27 -54.93 6.11 -50.28
N TYR A 28 -53.78 6.62 -50.75
CA TYR A 28 -53.15 7.93 -50.57
C TYR A 28 -53.48 8.82 -49.35
N HIS A 29 -52.41 9.33 -48.73
CA HIS A 29 -52.22 10.78 -48.70
C HIS A 29 -50.73 11.14 -48.85
N THR A 30 -50.44 12.15 -49.66
CA THR A 30 -49.09 12.69 -49.87
C THR A 30 -48.76 13.77 -48.85
N SER A 31 -47.63 13.66 -48.16
CA SER A 31 -47.02 14.78 -47.43
C SER A 31 -45.51 14.75 -47.61
N THR A 32 -44.95 15.82 -48.17
CA THR A 32 -43.52 15.97 -48.43
C THR A 32 -42.84 16.64 -47.24
N ALA A 33 -42.19 15.84 -46.39
CA ALA A 33 -41.36 16.33 -45.29
C ALA A 33 -39.93 15.79 -45.43
N THR A 34 -39.08 16.51 -46.15
CA THR A 34 -37.63 16.25 -46.19
C THR A 34 -37.00 16.64 -44.86
N VAL A 35 -36.95 15.70 -43.90
CA VAL A 35 -36.12 15.84 -42.70
C VAL A 35 -34.66 15.94 -43.15
N PRO A 36 -33.92 17.02 -42.82
CA PRO A 36 -32.51 17.11 -43.17
C PRO A 36 -31.73 15.99 -42.48
N CYS A 37 -31.01 15.19 -43.25
CA CYS A 37 -30.01 14.28 -42.71
C CYS A 37 -28.87 15.12 -42.12
N LEU A 38 -28.94 15.39 -40.82
CA LEU A 38 -27.84 16.02 -40.08
C LEU A 38 -26.65 15.06 -40.11
N SER A 39 -25.74 15.34 -41.04
CA SER A 39 -24.59 14.50 -41.38
C SER A 39 -23.76 14.14 -40.16
N ALA A 40 -23.18 12.93 -40.15
CA ALA A 40 -22.23 12.46 -39.15
C ALA A 40 -20.90 13.26 -39.20
N ARG A 41 -20.95 14.52 -38.73
CA ARG A 41 -19.88 15.51 -38.73
C ARG A 41 -19.96 16.45 -37.51
N TYR A 42 -20.18 15.91 -36.32
CA TYR A 42 -19.83 16.60 -35.06
C TYR A 42 -19.62 15.64 -33.86
N TYR A 43 -19.21 14.40 -34.11
CA TYR A 43 -18.34 13.74 -33.14
C TYR A 43 -16.96 14.38 -33.29
N SER A 44 -16.68 15.41 -32.49
CA SER A 44 -15.30 15.69 -32.13
C SER A 44 -14.78 14.46 -31.41
N GLU A 45 -13.64 13.93 -31.85
CA GLU A 45 -12.92 12.94 -31.06
C GLU A 45 -12.51 13.62 -29.75
N MET A 46 -13.25 13.36 -28.67
CA MET A 46 -12.86 13.77 -27.34
C MET A 46 -11.54 13.06 -27.04
N SER A 47 -10.45 13.82 -27.10
CA SER A 47 -9.10 13.32 -26.87
C SER A 47 -9.08 12.49 -25.58
N LYS A 48 -8.62 11.24 -25.67
CA LYS A 48 -8.65 10.32 -24.52
C LYS A 48 -8.06 11.01 -23.28
N PRO A 49 -8.76 10.99 -22.12
CA PRO A 49 -8.25 11.56 -20.88
C PRO A 49 -6.84 11.06 -20.58
N SER A 50 -5.95 11.98 -20.24
CA SER A 50 -4.51 11.79 -20.25
C SER A 50 -3.96 11.50 -18.84
N VAL A 51 -3.22 10.41 -18.70
CA VAL A 51 -2.73 9.90 -17.42
C VAL A 51 -1.21 9.87 -17.43
N TYR A 52 -0.59 10.37 -16.35
CA TYR A 52 0.83 10.14 -16.09
C TYR A 52 1.00 9.20 -14.90
N ILE A 53 1.80 8.14 -15.08
CA ILE A 53 2.19 7.20 -14.02
C ILE A 53 3.69 7.36 -13.73
N THR A 54 4.05 7.67 -12.49
CA THR A 54 5.44 7.98 -12.10
C THR A 54 6.39 6.77 -12.09
N ARG A 55 5.87 5.57 -12.34
CA ARG A 55 6.63 4.31 -12.43
C ARG A 55 5.80 3.27 -13.17
N GLN A 56 6.45 2.23 -13.71
CA GLN A 56 5.71 1.06 -14.21
C GLN A 56 4.90 0.40 -13.09
N VAL A 57 3.67 -0.02 -13.40
CA VAL A 57 2.72 -0.68 -12.50
C VAL A 57 2.35 -2.07 -13.02
N ASN A 58 1.55 -2.83 -12.26
CA ASN A 58 1.04 -4.13 -12.69
C ASN A 58 0.18 -4.01 -13.97
N GLU A 59 0.17 -5.08 -14.77
CA GLU A 59 -0.52 -5.12 -16.06
C GLU A 59 -2.04 -4.94 -15.92
N GLU A 60 -2.63 -5.45 -14.83
CA GLU A 60 -4.06 -5.31 -14.57
C GLU A 60 -4.48 -3.84 -14.43
N ALA A 61 -3.71 -3.04 -13.68
CA ALA A 61 -3.92 -1.61 -13.54
C ALA A 61 -3.64 -0.83 -14.84
N LEU A 62 -2.59 -1.20 -15.58
CA LEU A 62 -2.21 -0.55 -16.83
C LEU A 62 -3.25 -0.79 -17.94
N ASN A 63 -3.76 -2.03 -18.06
CA ASN A 63 -4.77 -2.40 -19.05
C ASN A 63 -6.13 -1.72 -18.81
N LEU A 64 -6.53 -1.58 -17.54
CA LEU A 64 -7.72 -0.80 -17.15
C LEU A 64 -7.63 0.66 -17.64
N LEU A 65 -6.46 1.29 -17.53
CA LEU A 65 -6.24 2.67 -17.97
C LEU A 65 -6.13 2.78 -19.49
N ASN A 66 -5.29 1.97 -20.15
CA ASN A 66 -5.09 2.00 -21.61
C ASN A 66 -6.40 1.85 -22.43
N THR A 67 -7.37 1.12 -21.89
CA THR A 67 -8.69 0.93 -22.51
C THR A 67 -9.45 2.26 -22.68
N HIS A 68 -9.30 3.21 -21.75
CA HIS A 68 -10.09 4.44 -21.69
C HIS A 68 -9.28 5.74 -21.80
N CYS A 69 -7.97 5.68 -21.55
CA CYS A 69 -7.08 6.84 -21.39
C CYS A 69 -5.91 6.82 -22.38
N ASP A 70 -5.28 7.98 -22.56
CA ASP A 70 -3.91 8.08 -23.07
C ASP A 70 -2.96 7.95 -21.88
N VAL A 71 -2.14 6.90 -21.83
CA VAL A 71 -1.32 6.57 -20.65
C VAL A 71 0.15 6.71 -20.97
N THR A 72 0.79 7.64 -20.27
CA THR A 72 2.23 7.87 -20.30
C THR A 72 2.84 7.47 -18.96
N TYR A 73 4.01 6.83 -18.95
CA TYR A 73 4.63 6.41 -17.70
C TYR A 73 6.16 6.47 -17.73
N TRP A 74 6.78 6.59 -16.55
CA TRP A 74 8.23 6.52 -16.39
C TRP A 74 8.74 5.08 -16.51
N THR A 75 9.72 4.86 -17.38
CA THR A 75 10.29 3.55 -17.74
C THR A 75 11.62 3.24 -17.04
N GLY A 76 12.15 4.16 -16.23
CA GLY A 76 13.37 3.94 -15.46
C GLY A 76 13.16 3.04 -14.24
N SER A 77 14.23 2.39 -13.79
CA SER A 77 14.19 1.44 -12.67
C SER A 77 13.93 2.08 -11.30
N GLY A 78 14.37 3.33 -11.10
CA GLY A 78 14.14 4.11 -9.87
C GLY A 78 12.84 4.92 -9.86
N PRO A 79 12.61 5.74 -8.81
CA PRO A 79 11.61 6.81 -8.83
C PRO A 79 11.82 7.76 -10.03
N VAL A 80 10.77 8.47 -10.43
CA VAL A 80 10.87 9.47 -11.51
C VAL A 80 11.80 10.64 -11.10
N PRO A 81 12.81 11.00 -11.92
CA PRO A 81 13.61 12.20 -11.66
C PRO A 81 12.75 13.46 -11.63
N ARG A 82 12.98 14.37 -10.67
CA ARG A 82 12.15 15.57 -10.47
C ARG A 82 11.91 16.37 -11.76
N ALA A 83 12.95 16.56 -12.59
CA ALA A 83 12.84 17.26 -13.87
C ALA A 83 11.91 16.54 -14.87
N GLU A 84 11.91 15.20 -14.91
CA GLU A 84 10.99 14.44 -15.75
C GLU A 84 9.56 14.43 -15.19
N LEU A 85 9.37 14.42 -13.87
CA LEU A 85 8.04 14.60 -13.28
C LEU A 85 7.44 15.96 -13.69
N LEU A 86 8.18 17.05 -13.51
CA LEU A 86 7.77 18.42 -13.84
C LEU A 86 7.55 18.66 -15.35
N LYS A 87 8.12 17.79 -16.20
CA LYS A 87 7.96 17.80 -17.66
C LYS A 87 6.74 16.99 -18.11
N ASN A 88 6.59 15.75 -17.63
CA ASN A 88 5.58 14.82 -18.13
C ASN A 88 4.20 14.96 -17.46
N ILE A 89 4.11 15.68 -16.32
CA ILE A 89 2.83 16.00 -15.66
C ILE A 89 1.99 17.06 -16.40
N GLN A 90 2.60 17.81 -17.32
CA GLN A 90 2.00 19.03 -17.89
C GLN A 90 0.72 18.72 -18.68
N ASN A 91 -0.36 19.44 -18.37
CA ASN A 91 -1.68 19.33 -18.99
C ASN A 91 -2.41 17.98 -18.78
N LYS A 92 -1.92 17.10 -17.89
CA LYS A 92 -2.51 15.77 -17.65
C LYS A 92 -3.83 15.85 -16.87
N ASP A 93 -4.78 14.97 -17.19
CA ASP A 93 -6.05 14.81 -16.48
C ASP A 93 -5.88 14.10 -15.12
N ALA A 94 -4.91 13.19 -15.02
CA ALA A 94 -4.69 12.39 -13.81
C ALA A 94 -3.20 12.05 -13.58
N LEU A 95 -2.83 12.00 -12.30
CA LEU A 95 -1.54 11.51 -11.82
C LEU A 95 -1.73 10.23 -11.01
N PHE A 96 -1.01 9.18 -11.38
CA PHE A 96 -0.79 7.98 -10.59
C PHE A 96 0.63 8.05 -10.03
N CYS A 97 0.77 8.22 -8.71
CA CYS A 97 2.06 8.41 -8.03
C CYS A 97 2.35 7.34 -6.97
N MET A 98 3.61 7.27 -6.56
CA MET A 98 4.16 6.38 -5.55
C MET A 98 4.51 7.18 -4.28
N LEU A 99 4.72 6.49 -3.15
CA LEU A 99 5.16 7.11 -1.89
C LEU A 99 6.52 7.84 -1.98
N THR A 100 7.30 7.57 -3.03
CA THR A 100 8.61 8.19 -3.29
C THR A 100 8.51 9.58 -3.92
N ASP A 101 7.33 9.98 -4.39
CA ASP A 101 7.19 11.11 -5.30
C ASP A 101 6.61 12.31 -4.55
N LYS A 102 7.46 13.28 -4.20
CA LYS A 102 7.02 14.49 -3.49
C LYS A 102 6.11 15.33 -4.40
N ILE A 103 4.81 15.39 -4.11
CA ILE A 103 3.82 16.18 -4.86
C ILE A 103 3.48 17.44 -4.05
N ASP A 104 4.13 18.54 -4.42
CA ASP A 104 4.03 19.85 -3.80
C ASP A 104 3.61 20.92 -4.84
N SER A 105 3.57 22.19 -4.42
CA SER A 105 3.10 23.31 -5.25
C SER A 105 3.75 23.36 -6.64
N GLU A 106 5.07 23.15 -6.77
CA GLU A 106 5.77 23.18 -8.07
C GLU A 106 5.24 22.11 -9.04
N VAL A 107 4.96 20.89 -8.56
CA VAL A 107 4.38 19.82 -9.40
C VAL A 107 2.96 20.20 -9.85
N LEU A 108 2.18 20.81 -8.95
CA LEU A 108 0.82 21.25 -9.23
C LEU A 108 0.77 22.47 -10.17
N ASP A 109 1.76 23.35 -10.09
CA ASP A 109 1.93 24.51 -10.98
C ASP A 109 2.33 24.06 -12.39
N LYS A 110 3.14 23.00 -12.52
CA LYS A 110 3.44 22.37 -13.81
C LYS A 110 2.29 21.52 -14.36
N ALA A 111 1.50 20.86 -13.50
CA ALA A 111 0.34 20.10 -13.94
C ALA A 111 -0.69 20.98 -14.69
N GLY A 112 -0.90 22.19 -14.17
CA GLY A 112 -1.90 23.12 -14.69
C GLY A 112 -3.34 22.71 -14.34
N ASN A 113 -4.30 23.42 -14.94
CA ASN A 113 -5.71 23.37 -14.55
C ASN A 113 -6.47 22.11 -15.03
N ASN A 114 -5.83 21.22 -15.79
CA ASN A 114 -6.45 20.00 -16.32
C ASN A 114 -6.53 18.86 -15.29
N LEU A 115 -5.67 18.88 -14.26
CA LEU A 115 -5.51 17.78 -13.31
C LEU A 115 -6.77 17.64 -12.45
N LYS A 116 -7.46 16.50 -12.57
CA LYS A 116 -8.71 16.19 -11.84
C LYS A 116 -8.48 15.32 -10.62
N ILE A 117 -7.45 14.48 -10.65
CA ILE A 117 -7.14 13.51 -9.58
C ILE A 117 -5.65 13.21 -9.45
N ILE A 118 -5.21 13.06 -8.20
CA ILE A 118 -3.95 12.41 -7.82
C ILE A 118 -4.31 11.12 -7.07
N ALA A 119 -4.01 9.98 -7.68
CA ALA A 119 -4.07 8.68 -7.03
C ALA A 119 -2.66 8.29 -6.56
N THR A 120 -2.50 7.98 -5.27
CA THR A 120 -1.23 7.49 -4.71
C THR A 120 -1.34 6.02 -4.33
N MET A 121 -0.34 5.22 -4.72
CA MET A 121 -0.21 3.81 -4.38
C MET A 121 0.41 3.65 -2.98
N SER A 122 -0.27 4.19 -1.96
CA SER A 122 0.21 4.23 -0.57
C SER A 122 -0.92 4.40 0.45
N VAL A 123 -0.64 4.14 1.74
CA VAL A 123 -1.52 4.48 2.87
C VAL A 123 -1.11 5.80 3.54
N GLY A 124 0.17 5.98 3.84
CA GLY A 124 0.70 7.29 4.20
C GLY A 124 0.74 8.20 2.98
N TYR A 125 0.33 9.45 3.17
CA TYR A 125 0.23 10.51 2.14
C TYR A 125 1.05 11.75 2.53
N ASP A 126 2.05 11.54 3.39
CA ASP A 126 3.02 12.52 3.90
C ASP A 126 3.93 13.12 2.82
N HIS A 127 4.00 12.49 1.65
CA HIS A 127 4.64 12.99 0.42
C HIS A 127 3.75 13.93 -0.42
N LEU A 128 2.47 14.12 -0.06
CA LEU A 128 1.51 14.96 -0.78
C LEU A 128 1.20 16.25 0.01
N ASP A 129 1.26 17.40 -0.65
CA ASP A 129 0.69 18.64 -0.10
C ASP A 129 -0.84 18.65 -0.23
N VAL A 130 -1.50 17.93 0.68
CA VAL A 130 -2.95 17.80 0.75
C VAL A 130 -3.67 19.15 0.80
N LYS A 131 -3.01 20.22 1.27
CA LYS A 131 -3.60 21.57 1.32
C LYS A 131 -3.58 22.24 -0.05
N GLU A 132 -2.43 22.26 -0.72
CA GLU A 132 -2.30 22.86 -2.07
C GLU A 132 -3.07 22.06 -3.14
N ILE A 133 -3.12 20.74 -3.02
CA ILE A 133 -3.93 19.89 -3.90
C ILE A 133 -5.42 20.23 -3.76
N LYS A 134 -5.94 20.30 -2.52
CA LYS A 134 -7.34 20.65 -2.25
C LYS A 134 -7.72 22.06 -2.70
N LYS A 135 -6.84 23.06 -2.52
CA LYS A 135 -7.06 24.45 -2.99
C LYS A 135 -7.34 24.53 -4.49
N ARG A 136 -6.80 23.59 -5.27
CA ARG A 136 -6.95 23.49 -6.74
C ARG A 136 -8.15 22.65 -7.17
N ASN A 137 -8.99 22.20 -6.22
CA ASN A 137 -10.13 21.27 -6.43
C ASN A 137 -9.74 19.90 -7.03
N VAL A 138 -8.47 19.52 -6.93
CA VAL A 138 -7.95 18.23 -7.38
C VAL A 138 -8.32 17.15 -6.36
N LYS A 139 -8.92 16.05 -6.81
CA LYS A 139 -9.28 14.93 -5.92
C LYS A 139 -8.04 14.14 -5.50
N ILE A 140 -8.03 13.60 -4.29
CA ILE A 140 -6.95 12.72 -3.79
C ILE A 140 -7.53 11.35 -3.49
N THR A 141 -6.90 10.30 -3.99
CA THR A 141 -7.22 8.91 -3.60
C THR A 141 -5.97 8.15 -3.21
N TYR A 142 -6.10 7.26 -2.23
CA TYR A 142 -5.01 6.48 -1.64
C TYR A 142 -5.43 5.00 -1.56
N THR A 143 -4.62 4.10 -1.00
CA THR A 143 -4.92 2.65 -0.94
C THR A 143 -5.11 2.15 0.50
N PRO A 144 -6.11 2.65 1.26
CA PRO A 144 -6.45 2.13 2.58
C PRO A 144 -6.91 0.67 2.51
N ASP A 145 -6.92 0.02 3.68
CA ASP A 145 -7.42 -1.33 3.93
C ASP A 145 -6.63 -2.46 3.25
N VAL A 146 -6.39 -2.41 1.93
CA VAL A 146 -5.84 -3.51 1.10
C VAL A 146 -4.38 -3.90 1.34
N LEU A 147 -3.63 -3.12 2.13
CA LEU A 147 -2.27 -3.46 2.57
C LEU A 147 -2.15 -3.80 4.06
N THR A 148 -3.27 -3.76 4.79
CA THR A 148 -3.26 -3.86 6.27
C THR A 148 -2.65 -5.18 6.73
N ASP A 149 -3.11 -6.28 6.15
CA ASP A 149 -2.68 -7.63 6.47
C ASP A 149 -1.21 -7.87 6.11
N ALA A 150 -0.78 -7.51 4.89
CA ALA A 150 0.60 -7.65 4.45
C ALA A 150 1.60 -6.89 5.35
N THR A 151 1.25 -5.66 5.76
CA THR A 151 2.11 -4.86 6.66
C THR A 151 2.07 -5.38 8.10
N ALA A 152 0.93 -5.90 8.57
CA ALA A 152 0.86 -6.54 9.87
C ALA A 152 1.65 -7.86 9.92
N GLU A 153 1.64 -8.64 8.84
CA GLU A 153 2.42 -9.86 8.68
C GLU A 153 3.92 -9.56 8.65
N LEU A 154 4.35 -8.56 7.88
CA LEU A 154 5.76 -8.15 7.88
C LEU A 154 6.19 -7.63 9.25
N ALA A 155 5.37 -6.83 9.94
CA ALA A 155 5.71 -6.32 11.27
C ALA A 155 5.91 -7.46 12.30
N VAL A 156 5.10 -8.51 12.24
CA VAL A 156 5.26 -9.72 13.07
C VAL A 156 6.49 -10.54 12.65
N ALA A 157 6.72 -10.72 11.34
CA ALA A 157 7.90 -11.41 10.84
C ALA A 157 9.21 -10.69 11.20
N LEU A 158 9.23 -9.36 11.12
CA LEU A 158 10.34 -8.48 11.48
C LEU A 158 10.61 -8.45 12.98
N LEU A 159 9.54 -8.45 13.80
CA LEU A 159 9.64 -8.63 15.25
C LEU A 159 10.31 -9.96 15.60
N LEU A 160 9.85 -11.07 15.01
CA LEU A 160 10.42 -12.40 15.22
C LEU A 160 11.85 -12.51 14.69
N ALA A 161 12.14 -11.95 13.52
CA ALA A 161 13.48 -11.91 12.95
C ALA A 161 14.47 -11.19 13.87
N THR A 162 14.05 -10.09 14.49
CA THR A 162 14.85 -9.31 15.44
C THR A 162 15.00 -10.05 16.77
N SER A 163 13.90 -10.48 17.40
CA SER A 163 13.94 -11.06 18.76
C SER A 163 14.54 -12.46 18.81
N ARG A 164 14.44 -13.22 17.71
CA ARG A 164 15.02 -14.56 17.58
C ARG A 164 16.32 -14.58 16.75
N ARG A 165 16.88 -13.40 16.45
CA ARG A 165 18.17 -13.21 15.75
C ARG A 165 18.25 -13.97 14.42
N LEU A 166 17.13 -14.10 13.71
CA LEU A 166 17.00 -15.08 12.61
C LEU A 166 18.00 -14.83 11.48
N LEU A 167 18.24 -13.57 11.11
CA LEU A 167 19.20 -13.25 10.05
C LEU A 167 20.65 -13.51 10.48
N GLU A 168 21.02 -13.17 11.71
CA GLU A 168 22.35 -13.45 12.28
C GLU A 168 22.62 -14.95 12.37
N ALA A 169 21.66 -15.72 12.91
CA ALA A 169 21.78 -17.18 13.01
C ALA A 169 21.87 -17.85 11.63
N ASN A 170 21.10 -17.37 10.64
CA ASN A 170 21.19 -17.80 9.25
C ASN A 170 22.55 -17.46 8.62
N GLU A 171 23.14 -16.31 8.93
CA GLU A 171 24.43 -15.92 8.35
C GLU A 171 25.58 -16.74 8.94
N GLU A 172 25.58 -16.96 10.26
CA GLU A 172 26.58 -17.78 10.96
C GLU A 172 26.48 -19.26 10.52
N ALA A 173 25.28 -19.74 10.14
CA ALA A 173 25.07 -21.05 9.52
C ALA A 173 25.64 -21.19 8.09
N ARG A 174 25.84 -20.08 7.37
CA ARG A 174 26.48 -20.07 6.03
C ARG A 174 27.98 -19.83 6.08
N THR A 175 28.43 -19.04 7.06
CA THR A 175 29.81 -18.54 7.18
C THR A 175 30.71 -19.38 8.09
N GLY A 176 30.19 -20.45 8.69
CA GLY A 176 30.96 -21.40 9.51
C GLY A 176 30.94 -21.12 11.02
N GLY A 177 30.21 -20.09 11.46
CA GLY A 177 29.95 -19.82 12.89
C GLY A 177 29.05 -20.86 13.57
N TRP A 178 28.27 -21.64 12.80
CA TRP A 178 27.47 -22.74 13.33
C TRP A 178 28.32 -23.93 13.77
N GLN A 179 28.37 -24.13 15.09
CA GLN A 179 29.02 -25.24 15.77
C GLN A 179 27.98 -26.19 16.39
N ALA A 180 28.42 -27.16 17.19
CA ALA A 180 27.51 -28.00 17.97
C ALA A 180 26.54 -27.17 18.84
N TRP A 181 25.32 -27.68 19.06
CA TRP A 181 24.28 -26.98 19.83
C TRP A 181 24.77 -26.61 21.23
N SER A 182 24.48 -25.38 21.65
CA SER A 182 24.89 -24.81 22.94
C SER A 182 23.71 -24.09 23.61
N PRO A 183 23.45 -24.29 24.93
CA PRO A 183 22.21 -23.86 25.59
C PRO A 183 21.82 -22.38 25.48
N PHE A 184 22.81 -21.48 25.27
CA PHE A 184 22.59 -20.03 25.21
C PHE A 184 23.02 -19.38 23.88
N TRP A 185 23.55 -20.17 22.93
CA TRP A 185 23.97 -19.64 21.63
C TRP A 185 22.75 -19.21 20.80
N MET A 186 22.80 -18.01 20.24
CA MET A 186 21.70 -17.36 19.51
C MET A 186 20.36 -17.21 20.27
N CYS A 187 20.37 -17.27 21.61
CA CYS A 187 19.18 -16.93 22.40
C CYS A 187 18.79 -15.43 22.29
N GLY A 188 17.49 -15.16 22.44
CA GLY A 188 16.88 -13.84 22.39
C GLY A 188 15.40 -13.84 22.85
N PRO A 189 14.77 -12.67 23.04
CA PRO A 189 13.45 -12.55 23.66
C PRO A 189 12.32 -13.36 22.98
N GLY A 190 11.53 -14.04 23.81
CA GLY A 190 10.30 -14.72 23.40
C GLY A 190 9.05 -13.88 23.71
N LEU A 191 8.00 -14.04 22.89
CA LEU A 191 6.73 -13.33 23.04
C LEU A 191 5.85 -13.86 24.19
N LYS A 192 6.02 -15.13 24.59
CA LYS A 192 5.22 -15.75 25.66
C LYS A 192 5.41 -14.99 26.98
N ASP A 193 4.32 -14.75 27.70
CA ASP A 193 4.27 -14.06 29.00
C ASP A 193 4.80 -12.60 29.00
N SER A 194 5.09 -12.02 27.82
CA SER A 194 5.63 -10.67 27.65
C SER A 194 4.54 -9.58 27.63
N THR A 195 4.94 -8.30 27.77
CA THR A 195 4.08 -7.15 27.45
C THR A 195 4.39 -6.62 26.05
N VAL A 196 3.40 -6.65 25.15
CA VAL A 196 3.50 -6.10 23.79
C VAL A 196 2.88 -4.70 23.76
N GLY A 197 3.61 -3.70 23.28
CA GLY A 197 3.16 -2.32 23.09
C GLY A 197 2.91 -1.99 21.62
N ILE A 198 1.71 -1.51 21.30
CA ILE A 198 1.35 -1.04 19.96
C ILE A 198 1.21 0.49 19.96
N VAL A 199 2.12 1.17 19.28
CA VAL A 199 2.12 2.64 19.16
C VAL A 199 1.48 3.01 17.83
N GLY A 200 0.21 3.43 17.88
CA GLY A 200 -0.63 3.70 16.71
C GLY A 200 -1.69 2.62 16.45
N PHE A 201 -2.68 2.51 17.33
CA PHE A 201 -3.74 1.48 17.29
C PHE A 201 -4.83 1.73 16.20
N GLY A 202 -4.41 2.11 14.99
CA GLY A 202 -5.24 2.05 13.79
C GLY A 202 -5.31 0.64 13.20
N ARG A 203 -5.83 0.52 11.97
CA ARG A 203 -6.02 -0.75 11.24
C ARG A 203 -4.81 -1.70 11.34
N ILE A 204 -3.63 -1.22 10.97
CA ILE A 204 -2.38 -2.01 10.96
C ILE A 204 -2.02 -2.45 12.39
N GLY A 205 -2.02 -1.53 13.36
CA GLY A 205 -1.73 -1.87 14.76
C GLY A 205 -2.72 -2.86 15.39
N GLN A 206 -3.99 -2.83 14.97
CA GLN A 206 -5.01 -3.79 15.37
C GLN A 206 -4.73 -5.18 14.76
N GLU A 207 -4.37 -5.27 13.49
CA GLU A 207 -4.00 -6.54 12.84
C GLU A 207 -2.69 -7.12 13.38
N ILE A 208 -1.70 -6.28 13.71
CA ILE A 208 -0.49 -6.71 14.43
C ILE A 208 -0.86 -7.30 15.79
N ALA A 209 -1.69 -6.62 16.58
CA ALA A 209 -2.13 -7.11 17.89
C ALA A 209 -2.91 -8.44 17.81
N LYS A 210 -3.80 -8.58 16.83
CA LYS A 210 -4.51 -9.85 16.54
C LYS A 210 -3.52 -10.98 16.22
N ARG A 211 -2.54 -10.73 15.34
CA ARG A 211 -1.53 -11.70 14.92
C ARG A 211 -0.51 -12.05 16.00
N LEU A 212 -0.27 -11.17 16.98
CA LEU A 212 0.59 -11.45 18.13
C LEU A 212 -0.12 -12.21 19.27
N LYS A 213 -1.45 -12.15 19.37
CA LYS A 213 -2.22 -12.83 20.43
C LYS A 213 -1.98 -14.35 20.54
N PRO A 214 -1.87 -15.14 19.44
CA PRO A 214 -1.56 -16.57 19.51
C PRO A 214 -0.17 -16.92 20.06
N PHE A 215 0.76 -15.96 20.17
CA PHE A 215 2.07 -16.17 20.81
C PHE A 215 1.99 -16.12 22.35
N ASN A 216 0.79 -15.93 22.92
CA ASN A 216 0.50 -15.89 24.35
C ASN A 216 1.32 -14.83 25.14
N PRO A 217 1.34 -13.55 24.70
CA PRO A 217 1.82 -12.47 25.56
C PRO A 217 0.94 -12.37 26.81
N LYS A 218 1.51 -11.92 27.93
CA LYS A 218 0.78 -11.70 29.18
C LYS A 218 -0.30 -10.63 29.02
N ARG A 219 -0.04 -9.63 28.17
CA ARG A 219 -1.00 -8.58 27.78
C ARG A 219 -0.51 -7.85 26.52
N ILE A 220 -1.44 -7.19 25.85
CA ILE A 220 -1.16 -6.21 24.80
C ILE A 220 -1.62 -4.85 25.31
N ILE A 221 -0.75 -3.85 25.24
CA ILE A 221 -1.04 -2.46 25.61
C ILE A 221 -0.90 -1.57 24.37
N TYR A 222 -1.66 -0.47 24.28
CA TYR A 222 -1.61 0.42 23.12
C TYR A 222 -1.60 1.90 23.49
N TYR A 223 -0.91 2.68 22.65
CA TYR A 223 -1.00 4.13 22.63
C TYR A 223 -1.68 4.61 21.35
N ASN A 224 -2.65 5.52 21.52
CA ASN A 224 -3.25 6.29 20.44
C ASN A 224 -3.88 7.58 20.98
N ARG A 225 -3.89 8.65 20.17
CA ARG A 225 -4.47 9.96 20.53
C ARG A 225 -5.97 9.84 20.82
N SER A 226 -6.73 9.21 19.91
CA SER A 226 -8.12 8.84 20.16
C SER A 226 -8.19 7.51 20.92
N GLU A 227 -9.21 7.32 21.75
CA GLU A 227 -9.52 5.99 22.25
C GLU A 227 -9.98 5.07 21.10
N ARG A 228 -9.80 3.76 21.29
CA ARG A 228 -10.14 2.69 20.35
C ARG A 228 -10.85 1.55 21.07
N LYS A 229 -11.80 1.92 21.93
CA LYS A 229 -12.38 1.03 22.96
C LYS A 229 -12.93 -0.27 22.37
N LYS A 230 -13.83 -0.17 21.39
CA LYS A 230 -14.48 -1.32 20.76
C LYS A 230 -13.46 -2.25 20.08
N GLU A 231 -12.50 -1.67 19.36
CA GLU A 231 -11.45 -2.43 18.65
C GLU A 231 -10.48 -3.10 19.64
N ALA A 232 -10.18 -2.43 20.75
CA ALA A 232 -9.31 -2.92 21.82
C ALA A 232 -9.97 -4.03 22.67
N GLU A 233 -11.26 -3.89 23.00
CA GLU A 233 -12.06 -4.90 23.70
C GLU A 233 -12.12 -6.22 22.92
N GLN A 234 -12.30 -6.18 21.59
CA GLN A 234 -12.28 -7.37 20.73
C GLN A 234 -10.93 -8.10 20.75
N ILE A 235 -9.84 -7.36 20.88
CA ILE A 235 -8.47 -7.90 20.88
C ILE A 235 -8.06 -8.35 22.29
N GLY A 236 -8.57 -7.71 23.34
CA GLY A 236 -8.04 -7.81 24.70
C GLY A 236 -6.79 -6.93 24.86
N ALA A 237 -6.83 -5.70 24.34
CA ALA A 237 -5.75 -4.72 24.45
C ALA A 237 -6.10 -3.59 25.43
N GLU A 238 -5.16 -3.20 26.28
CA GLU A 238 -5.32 -2.14 27.29
C GLU A 238 -4.79 -0.79 26.75
N ARG A 239 -5.46 0.33 27.03
CA ARG A 239 -4.94 1.66 26.67
C ARG A 239 -3.93 2.13 27.71
N ALA A 240 -2.76 2.59 27.27
CA ALA A 240 -1.70 3.15 28.10
C ALA A 240 -1.37 4.60 27.70
N SER A 241 -0.68 5.34 28.58
CA SER A 241 0.08 6.52 28.15
C SER A 241 1.27 6.09 27.29
N PHE A 242 1.90 7.02 26.57
CA PHE A 242 3.11 6.69 25.79
C PHE A 242 4.26 6.29 26.73
N GLU A 243 4.36 6.95 27.87
CA GLU A 243 5.44 6.75 28.85
C GLU A 243 5.28 5.41 29.58
N ASP A 244 4.04 5.06 29.95
CA ASP A 244 3.69 3.73 30.45
C ASP A 244 4.02 2.64 29.43
N LEU A 245 3.70 2.86 28.15
CA LEU A 245 3.97 1.88 27.11
C LEU A 245 5.47 1.63 26.95
N LEU A 246 6.29 2.70 26.89
CA LEU A 246 7.75 2.59 26.82
C LEU A 246 8.31 1.80 28.02
N ALA A 247 7.90 2.16 29.24
CA ALA A 247 8.41 1.57 30.48
C ALA A 247 7.97 0.11 30.70
N GLN A 248 6.78 -0.25 30.21
CA GLN A 248 6.16 -1.55 30.51
C GLN A 248 6.39 -2.62 29.43
N SER A 249 6.65 -2.24 28.17
CA SER A 249 6.74 -3.16 27.03
C SER A 249 8.10 -3.85 26.84
N ASP A 250 8.04 -5.17 26.62
CA ASP A 250 9.15 -6.01 26.13
C ASP A 250 9.29 -5.98 24.61
N PHE A 251 8.19 -5.67 23.91
CA PHE A 251 8.13 -5.52 22.45
C PHE A 251 7.35 -4.25 22.13
N ILE A 252 7.87 -3.39 21.26
CA ILE A 252 7.17 -2.19 20.79
C ILE A 252 7.06 -2.23 19.26
N SER A 253 5.85 -2.10 18.72
CA SER A 253 5.60 -2.00 17.28
C SER A 253 4.94 -0.66 16.95
N VAL A 254 5.50 0.04 15.95
CA VAL A 254 5.07 1.38 15.53
C VAL A 254 4.26 1.31 14.24
N SER A 255 3.03 1.81 14.31
CA SER A 255 2.05 1.90 13.22
C SER A 255 1.31 3.24 13.21
N LEU A 256 2.03 4.34 13.49
CA LEU A 256 1.55 5.72 13.40
C LEU A 256 1.79 6.33 12.02
N SER A 257 0.91 7.24 11.58
CA SER A 257 1.22 8.17 10.49
C SER A 257 2.29 9.17 10.93
N LEU A 258 3.18 9.58 10.01
CA LEU A 258 4.08 10.71 10.25
C LEU A 258 3.30 12.03 10.14
N THR A 259 3.35 12.82 11.21
CA THR A 259 2.78 14.18 11.34
C THR A 259 3.75 15.04 12.16
N PRO A 260 3.56 16.37 12.26
CA PRO A 260 4.42 17.21 13.10
C PRO A 260 4.48 16.77 14.57
N GLU A 261 3.41 16.12 15.07
CA GLU A 261 3.31 15.62 16.45
C GLU A 261 3.87 14.21 16.66
N THR A 262 4.17 13.46 15.58
CA THR A 262 4.76 12.11 15.64
C THR A 262 6.19 12.04 15.09
N LYS A 263 6.67 13.10 14.44
CA LYS A 263 8.07 13.25 14.01
C LYS A 263 9.01 13.16 15.23
N GLU A 264 10.05 12.33 15.12
CA GLU A 264 11.04 12.09 16.19
C GLU A 264 10.43 11.78 17.58
N MET A 265 9.23 11.19 17.60
CA MET A 265 8.54 10.74 18.82
C MET A 265 9.35 9.68 19.58
N PHE A 266 10.11 8.86 18.85
CA PHE A 266 11.15 7.99 19.41
C PHE A 266 12.52 8.69 19.34
N ASN A 267 12.74 9.58 20.30
CA ASN A 267 13.99 10.29 20.55
C ASN A 267 14.80 9.66 21.69
N GLU A 268 15.97 10.21 22.03
CA GLU A 268 16.81 9.71 23.12
C GLU A 268 16.05 9.60 24.47
N ALA A 269 15.13 10.52 24.78
CA ALA A 269 14.33 10.44 26.02
C ALA A 269 13.30 9.31 25.98
N ALA A 270 12.76 8.97 24.80
CA ALA A 270 11.88 7.82 24.63
C ALA A 270 12.67 6.49 24.74
N PHE A 271 13.82 6.37 24.09
CA PHE A 271 14.66 5.16 24.19
C PHE A 271 15.22 4.92 25.59
N ASN A 272 15.56 5.98 26.35
CA ASN A 272 15.96 5.83 27.76
C ASN A 272 14.80 5.46 28.72
N LYS A 273 13.54 5.55 28.28
CA LYS A 273 12.37 5.04 29.03
C LYS A 273 12.03 3.57 28.70
N MET A 274 12.63 3.00 27.66
CA MET A 274 12.41 1.59 27.29
C MET A 274 13.17 0.63 28.21
N LYS A 275 12.68 -0.61 28.31
CA LYS A 275 13.35 -1.68 29.05
C LYS A 275 14.65 -2.12 28.33
N PRO A 276 15.75 -2.45 29.04
CA PRO A 276 16.98 -2.95 28.42
C PRO A 276 16.80 -4.21 27.55
N ASN A 277 15.78 -5.02 27.83
CA ASN A 277 15.45 -6.22 27.05
C ASN A 277 14.45 -5.96 25.91
N ALA A 278 14.04 -4.72 25.66
CA ALA A 278 12.96 -4.40 24.74
C ALA A 278 13.38 -4.54 23.26
N VAL A 279 12.49 -5.07 22.44
CA VAL A 279 12.63 -5.13 20.97
C VAL A 279 11.78 -4.02 20.35
N PHE A 280 12.40 -3.14 19.57
CA PHE A 280 11.72 -2.07 18.84
C PHE A 280 11.43 -2.48 17.39
N VAL A 281 10.26 -2.15 16.85
CA VAL A 281 9.88 -2.46 15.46
C VAL A 281 9.17 -1.27 14.81
N ASN A 282 9.67 -0.80 13.66
CA ASN A 282 9.04 0.26 12.87
C ASN A 282 8.77 -0.20 11.43
N THR A 283 7.49 -0.24 11.07
CA THR A 283 6.98 -0.52 9.71
C THR A 283 6.01 0.57 9.24
N SER A 284 6.23 1.82 9.67
CA SER A 284 5.34 2.96 9.37
C SER A 284 6.08 4.08 8.60
N ARG A 285 6.97 4.82 9.27
CA ARG A 285 7.83 5.87 8.68
C ARG A 285 9.11 6.04 9.50
N GLY A 286 10.25 6.18 8.83
CA GLY A 286 11.54 6.38 9.52
C GLY A 286 11.58 7.65 10.36
N GLY A 287 11.07 8.77 9.83
CA GLY A 287 11.04 10.08 10.52
C GLY A 287 10.20 10.16 11.81
N ILE A 288 9.54 9.08 12.23
CA ILE A 288 8.94 8.93 13.57
C ILE A 288 10.03 8.66 14.64
N VAL A 289 11.24 8.29 14.20
CA VAL A 289 12.40 7.95 15.01
C VAL A 289 13.52 8.96 14.78
N GLU A 290 14.12 9.45 15.88
CA GLU A 290 15.41 10.12 15.83
C GLU A 290 16.49 9.05 15.57
N GLN A 291 16.91 8.91 14.31
CA GLN A 291 17.72 7.75 13.89
C GLN A 291 19.07 7.65 14.63
N GLU A 292 19.70 8.79 14.95
CA GLU A 292 20.95 8.81 15.72
C GLU A 292 20.75 8.37 17.18
N ALA A 293 19.61 8.71 17.79
CA ALA A 293 19.27 8.20 19.12
C ALA A 293 18.98 6.69 19.10
N LEU A 294 18.39 6.16 18.03
CA LEU A 294 18.25 4.71 17.84
C LEU A 294 19.61 4.02 17.68
N ILE A 295 20.50 4.56 16.84
CA ILE A 295 21.87 4.05 16.65
C ILE A 295 22.60 4.02 18.00
N LYS A 296 22.56 5.12 18.75
CA LYS A 296 23.14 5.26 20.09
C LYS A 296 22.53 4.26 21.08
N ALA A 297 21.20 4.08 21.09
CA ALA A 297 20.51 3.14 21.96
C ALA A 297 20.89 1.68 21.67
N LEU A 298 21.02 1.30 20.40
CA LEU A 298 21.45 -0.04 19.96
C LEU A 298 22.92 -0.32 20.30
N GLN A 299 23.82 0.63 20.02
CA GLN A 299 25.24 0.54 20.35
C GLN A 299 25.48 0.41 21.86
N GLN A 300 24.77 1.21 22.66
CA GLN A 300 24.85 1.20 24.13
C GLN A 300 24.02 0.08 24.79
N LYS A 301 23.31 -0.75 24.00
CA LYS A 301 22.41 -1.81 24.49
C LYS A 301 21.36 -1.31 25.50
N LYS A 302 20.86 -0.09 25.26
CA LYS A 302 19.73 0.53 25.99
C LYS A 302 18.41 -0.18 25.70
N ILE A 303 18.33 -0.81 24.53
CA ILE A 303 17.29 -1.74 24.10
C ILE A 303 17.99 -2.99 23.55
N TYR A 304 17.27 -4.12 23.44
CA TYR A 304 17.85 -5.37 22.94
C TYR A 304 18.25 -5.26 21.48
N GLY A 305 17.33 -4.78 20.63
CA GLY A 305 17.50 -4.68 19.19
C GLY A 305 16.34 -4.00 18.49
N ALA A 306 16.51 -3.71 17.20
CA ALA A 306 15.50 -3.04 16.38
C ALA A 306 15.25 -3.77 15.05
N GLY A 307 13.99 -3.79 14.62
CA GLY A 307 13.57 -4.20 13.29
C GLY A 307 12.99 -3.01 12.52
N LEU A 308 13.60 -2.65 11.40
CA LEU A 308 13.22 -1.49 10.59
C LEU A 308 12.86 -1.92 9.18
N ASP A 309 11.65 -1.57 8.72
CA ASP A 309 11.30 -1.57 7.28
C ASP A 309 11.38 -0.16 6.67
N VAL A 310 11.55 0.86 7.52
CA VAL A 310 11.50 2.28 7.18
C VAL A 310 12.51 3.08 8.01
N MET A 311 13.21 4.02 7.36
CA MET A 311 14.42 4.70 7.86
C MET A 311 14.48 6.15 7.36
N THR A 312 15.54 6.91 7.64
CA THR A 312 15.72 8.25 7.07
C THR A 312 17.20 8.57 6.83
N PRO A 313 17.65 8.80 5.58
CA PRO A 313 16.87 8.74 4.33
C PRO A 313 16.49 7.30 3.93
N GLU A 314 15.63 7.18 2.91
CA GLU A 314 15.36 5.93 2.21
C GLU A 314 15.73 6.10 0.72
N PRO A 315 16.60 5.26 0.13
CA PRO A 315 17.40 4.21 0.78
C PRO A 315 18.47 4.78 1.73
N LEU A 316 18.93 3.96 2.68
CA LEU A 316 20.09 4.29 3.52
C LEU A 316 21.40 4.26 2.71
N PRO A 317 22.38 5.15 3.01
CA PRO A 317 23.75 5.01 2.55
C PRO A 317 24.39 3.69 3.01
N LEU A 318 25.21 3.06 2.17
CA LEU A 318 25.82 1.74 2.45
C LEU A 318 26.80 1.75 3.62
N ASP A 319 27.32 2.91 3.99
CA ASP A 319 28.21 3.13 5.13
C ASP A 319 27.47 3.47 6.44
N ASN A 320 26.14 3.61 6.41
CA ASN A 320 25.33 3.99 7.57
C ASN A 320 25.55 3.04 8.77
N PRO A 321 25.63 3.56 10.01
CA PRO A 321 25.88 2.73 11.20
C PRO A 321 24.91 1.57 11.41
N LEU A 322 23.64 1.69 11.01
CA LEU A 322 22.62 0.65 11.22
C LEU A 322 23.01 -0.68 10.55
N PHE A 323 23.61 -0.66 9.36
CA PHE A 323 24.08 -1.87 8.65
C PHE A 323 25.23 -2.60 9.36
N LYS A 324 25.86 -1.98 10.37
CA LYS A 324 26.99 -2.53 11.12
C LYS A 324 26.56 -3.14 12.47
N LEU A 325 25.28 -3.07 12.82
CA LEU A 325 24.73 -3.49 14.11
C LEU A 325 24.09 -4.88 14.01
N LYS A 326 24.72 -5.90 14.61
CA LYS A 326 24.15 -7.28 14.67
C LYS A 326 22.78 -7.36 15.36
N ASN A 327 22.41 -6.38 16.20
CA ASN A 327 21.09 -6.26 16.81
C ASN A 327 20.12 -5.33 16.05
N CYS A 328 20.39 -5.04 14.77
CA CYS A 328 19.47 -4.35 13.87
C CYS A 328 19.10 -5.25 12.67
N VAL A 329 17.81 -5.45 12.44
CA VAL A 329 17.27 -6.04 11.20
C VAL A 329 16.74 -4.92 10.33
N ILE A 330 17.11 -4.90 9.05
CA ILE A 330 16.76 -3.82 8.11
C ILE A 330 16.13 -4.44 6.87
N LEU A 331 14.98 -3.92 6.46
CA LEU A 331 14.24 -4.28 5.26
C LEU A 331 13.98 -3.01 4.40
N PRO A 332 13.92 -3.12 3.05
CA PRO A 332 13.85 -1.96 2.17
C PRO A 332 12.40 -1.57 1.81
N HIS A 333 11.60 -1.14 2.79
CA HIS A 333 10.21 -0.67 2.62
C HIS A 333 9.30 -1.68 1.90
N ILE A 334 9.37 -2.94 2.33
CA ILE A 334 8.61 -4.07 1.76
C ILE A 334 7.28 -4.34 2.50
N GLY A 335 6.85 -3.47 3.41
CA GLY A 335 5.62 -3.59 4.21
C GLY A 335 4.36 -3.98 3.44
N SER A 336 4.19 -3.57 2.18
CA SER A 336 3.04 -3.96 1.34
C SER A 336 3.41 -4.86 0.15
N ALA A 337 4.55 -5.55 0.21
CA ALA A 337 5.14 -6.27 -0.93
C ALA A 337 4.71 -7.75 -1.08
N SER A 338 3.48 -8.11 -0.68
CA SER A 338 2.85 -9.31 -1.27
C SER A 338 2.41 -9.03 -2.70
N ILE A 339 2.33 -10.06 -3.53
CA ILE A 339 1.97 -9.92 -4.96
C ILE A 339 0.52 -9.42 -5.07
N GLU A 340 -0.35 -9.96 -4.23
CA GLU A 340 -1.78 -9.74 -4.15
C GLU A 340 -2.08 -8.30 -3.76
N THR A 341 -1.48 -7.80 -2.67
CA THR A 341 -1.62 -6.40 -2.24
C THR A 341 -1.06 -5.43 -3.29
N ARG A 342 0.10 -5.70 -3.90
CA ARG A 342 0.64 -4.82 -4.95
C ARG A 342 -0.21 -4.82 -6.23
N LYS A 343 -0.91 -5.92 -6.54
CA LYS A 343 -1.91 -5.96 -7.60
C LYS A 343 -3.13 -5.11 -7.24
N GLU A 344 -3.75 -5.38 -6.10
CA GLU A 344 -4.99 -4.70 -5.67
C GLU A 344 -4.79 -3.19 -5.47
N MET A 345 -3.70 -2.77 -4.80
CA MET A 345 -3.34 -1.35 -4.66
C MET A 345 -3.34 -0.63 -6.01
N GLY A 346 -2.68 -1.20 -7.03
CA GLY A 346 -2.60 -0.59 -8.36
C GLY A 346 -3.95 -0.57 -9.09
N VAL A 347 -4.73 -1.65 -8.98
CA VAL A 347 -6.09 -1.74 -9.53
C VAL A 347 -7.03 -0.72 -8.88
N ILE A 348 -6.89 -0.45 -7.58
CA ILE A 348 -7.65 0.60 -6.88
C ILE A 348 -7.25 1.99 -7.37
N CYS A 349 -5.96 2.29 -7.53
CA CYS A 349 -5.51 3.56 -8.13
C CYS A 349 -6.10 3.75 -9.54
N ALA A 350 -6.02 2.73 -10.41
CA ALA A 350 -6.60 2.78 -11.75
C ALA A 350 -8.12 2.99 -11.74
N LYS A 351 -8.87 2.25 -10.91
CA LYS A 351 -10.34 2.39 -10.78
C LYS A 351 -10.74 3.78 -10.28
N ASN A 352 -10.02 4.35 -9.32
CA ASN A 352 -10.27 5.71 -8.84
C ASN A 352 -10.02 6.77 -9.91
N ILE A 353 -8.96 6.64 -10.71
CA ILE A 353 -8.68 7.53 -11.85
C ILE A 353 -9.82 7.48 -12.87
N LEU A 354 -10.26 6.28 -13.26
CA LEU A 354 -11.39 6.11 -14.18
C LEU A 354 -12.69 6.70 -13.62
N ALA A 355 -12.97 6.49 -12.33
CA ALA A 355 -14.15 7.06 -11.68
C ALA A 355 -14.12 8.60 -11.66
N ALA A 356 -12.97 9.20 -11.30
CA ALA A 356 -12.79 10.65 -11.31
C ALA A 356 -13.03 11.27 -12.69
N ILE A 357 -12.49 10.63 -13.73
CA ILE A 357 -12.59 11.06 -15.14
C ILE A 357 -14.05 11.04 -15.64
N LYS A 358 -14.84 10.05 -15.23
CA LYS A 358 -16.25 9.92 -15.61
C LYS A 358 -17.23 10.72 -14.73
N GLY A 359 -16.76 11.27 -13.60
CA GLY A 359 -17.63 11.86 -12.58
C GLY A 359 -18.33 10.86 -11.66
N GLU A 360 -17.91 9.58 -11.67
CA GLU A 360 -18.42 8.54 -10.78
C GLU A 360 -17.92 8.73 -9.32
N PRO A 361 -18.59 8.14 -8.31
CA PRO A 361 -18.10 8.12 -6.93
C PRO A 361 -16.74 7.42 -6.80
N LEU A 362 -15.84 8.02 -6.03
CA LEU A 362 -14.51 7.47 -5.76
C LEU A 362 -14.54 6.36 -4.71
N LEU A 363 -13.70 5.35 -4.88
CA LEU A 363 -13.61 4.19 -3.98
C LEU A 363 -12.88 4.55 -2.68
N THR A 364 -11.78 5.30 -2.79
CA THR A 364 -10.83 5.53 -1.68
C THR A 364 -10.35 6.98 -1.61
N GLU A 365 -11.30 7.92 -1.72
CA GLU A 365 -11.08 9.36 -1.58
C GLU A 365 -10.55 9.74 -0.19
N LEU A 366 -9.54 10.61 -0.16
CA LEU A 366 -9.01 11.20 1.07
C LEU A 366 -9.96 12.27 1.61
N LYS A 367 -11.04 11.81 2.23
CA LYS A 367 -12.03 12.63 2.96
C LYS A 367 -11.46 13.16 4.28
N THR A 368 -10.41 13.99 4.18
CA THR A 368 -9.91 14.78 5.30
C THR A 368 -10.91 15.90 5.58
N MET A 369 -11.34 16.00 6.85
CA MET A 369 -12.17 17.10 7.36
C MET A 369 -11.34 18.39 7.48
#